data_AF-A0A140JY58-F1
#
_entry.id   AF-A0A140JY58-F1
#
_cell.length_a   1.000
_cell.length_b   1.000
_cell.length_c   1.000
_cell.angle_alpha   90.00
_cell.angle_beta   90.00
_cell.angle_gamma   90.00
#
_symmetry.space_group_name_H-M   'P 1'
#
loop_
_entity.id
_entity.type
_entity.pdbx_description
1 polymer ?
#
loop_
_entity_poly.entity_id
_entity_poly.type
_entity_poly.pdbx_seq_one_letter_code
_entity_poly.pdbx_strand_id
1 'polypeptide(L)'
;MPWRIIRGEENYASRFISLVCEKEPELKIAQQLVLEFYRILKTQNKSQPSSWFTRVHESGSAELRRVAAGMEADAAAICEAISSRWSNGVVEGHVNRLKMLKCQMYGRAMERSSHQ
;
A
#
# COMPACT_ATOMS: atom_id res chain seq x y z
N MET A 1 -10.95 3.37 -25.22
CA MET A 1 -10.64 4.71 -24.69
C MET A 1 -9.24 4.70 -24.09
N PRO A 2 -8.29 5.50 -24.58
CA PRO A 2 -6.86 5.19 -24.52
C PRO A 2 -6.16 5.85 -23.32
N TRP A 3 -5.65 5.05 -22.38
CA TRP A 3 -4.77 5.45 -21.27
C TRP A 3 -3.30 5.61 -21.73
N ARG A 4 -3.08 6.35 -22.83
CA ARG A 4 -1.73 6.52 -23.41
C ARG A 4 -1.19 7.93 -23.20
N ILE A 5 -1.11 8.39 -21.95
CA ILE A 5 -0.34 9.58 -21.56
C ILE A 5 0.22 9.37 -20.15
N ILE A 6 1.31 8.62 -19.98
CA ILE A 6 1.99 8.55 -18.67
C ILE A 6 3.51 8.41 -18.89
N ARG A 7 4.15 9.48 -19.35
CA ARG A 7 5.62 9.67 -19.24
C ARG A 7 5.99 11.00 -18.59
N GLY A 8 5.03 11.94 -18.44
CA GLY A 8 5.22 13.22 -17.75
C GLY A 8 4.78 13.22 -16.29
N GLU A 9 3.86 12.33 -15.88
CA GLU A 9 3.32 12.29 -14.51
C GLU A 9 4.28 11.70 -13.47
N GLU A 10 5.18 10.79 -13.86
CA GLU A 10 6.19 10.22 -12.94
C GLU A 10 7.07 11.32 -12.33
N ASN A 11 7.40 12.35 -13.12
CA ASN A 11 8.16 13.51 -12.67
C ASN A 11 7.33 14.43 -11.77
N TYR A 12 6.02 14.54 -11.99
CA TYR A 12 5.14 15.34 -11.14
C TYR A 12 4.93 14.69 -9.78
N ALA A 13 4.55 13.41 -9.76
CA ALA A 13 4.31 12.67 -8.53
C ALA A 13 5.55 12.65 -7.62
N SER A 14 6.73 12.40 -8.22
CA SER A 14 7.99 12.42 -7.47
C SER A 14 8.28 13.80 -6.86
N ARG A 15 8.08 14.89 -7.62
CA ARG A 15 8.28 16.26 -7.12
C ARG A 15 7.28 16.63 -6.03
N PHE A 16 6.02 16.24 -6.18
CA PHE A 16 4.98 16.48 -5.20
C PHE A 16 5.29 15.76 -3.88
N ILE A 17 5.62 14.47 -3.95
CA ILE A 17 5.98 13.67 -2.78
C ILE A 17 7.21 14.27 -2.07
N SER A 18 8.24 14.69 -2.83
CA SER A 18 9.41 15.36 -2.26
C SER A 18 9.02 16.64 -1.52
N LEU A 19 8.20 17.50 -2.13
CA LEU A 19 7.74 18.74 -1.50
C LEU A 19 6.95 18.47 -0.21
N VAL A 20 6.06 17.49 -0.22
CA VAL A 20 5.27 17.11 0.96
C VAL A 20 6.19 16.59 2.08
N CYS A 21 7.17 15.75 1.75
CA CYS A 21 8.14 15.24 2.72
C CYS A 21 9.11 16.31 3.26
N GLU A 22 9.34 17.40 2.52
CA GLU A 22 10.10 18.57 3.01
C GLU A 22 9.29 19.39 4.02
N LYS A 23 7.98 19.51 3.81
CA LYS A 23 7.10 20.29 4.69
C LYS A 23 6.74 19.53 5.96
N GLU A 24 6.57 18.21 5.87
CA GLU A 24 6.16 17.35 6.97
C GLU A 24 7.16 16.21 7.19
N PRO A 25 8.09 16.35 8.17
CA PRO A 25 9.12 15.35 8.44
C PRO A 25 8.57 13.96 8.79
N GLU A 26 7.40 13.88 9.42
CA GLU A 26 6.74 12.60 9.73
C GLU A 26 6.40 11.81 8.46
N LEU A 27 5.97 12.49 7.39
CA LEU A 27 5.68 11.85 6.11
C LEU A 27 6.96 11.35 5.42
N LYS A 28 8.09 12.04 5.63
CA LYS A 28 9.40 11.58 5.16
C LYS A 28 9.81 10.28 5.85
N ILE A 29 9.59 10.17 7.16
CA ILE A 29 9.84 8.94 7.92
C ILE A 29 8.94 7.81 7.42
N ALA A 30 7.64 8.08 7.26
CA ALA A 30 6.69 7.11 6.72
C ALA A 30 7.10 6.61 5.32
N GLN A 31 7.49 7.52 4.43
CA GLN A 31 7.99 7.18 3.10
C GLN A 31 9.20 6.26 3.18
N GLN A 32 10.18 6.59 4.03
CA GLN A 32 11.40 5.79 4.19
C GLN A 32 11.08 4.37 4.68
N LEU A 33 10.23 4.25 5.70
CA LEU A 33 9.81 2.96 6.24
C LEU A 33 9.08 2.10 5.21
N VAL A 34 8.16 2.70 4.42
CA VAL A 34 7.45 1.98 3.35
C VAL A 34 8.41 1.52 2.25
N LEU A 35 9.34 2.38 1.82
CA LEU A 35 10.33 2.03 0.80
C LEU A 35 11.30 0.95 1.28
N GLU A 36 11.67 0.99 2.56
CA GLU A 36 12.48 -0.05 3.18
C GLU A 36 11.75 -1.40 3.18
N PHE A 37 10.48 -1.42 3.63
CA PHE A 37 9.67 -2.62 3.59
C PHE A 37 9.52 -3.17 2.17
N TYR A 38 9.28 -2.30 1.18
CA TYR A 38 9.22 -2.69 -0.23
C TYR A 38 10.52 -3.35 -0.70
N ARG A 39 11.69 -2.87 -0.25
CA ARG A 39 12.99 -3.51 -0.55
C ARG A 39 13.09 -4.90 0.08
N ILE A 40 12.57 -5.10 1.29
CA ILE A 40 12.52 -6.42 1.95
C ILE A 40 11.69 -7.39 1.10
N LEU A 41 10.50 -6.97 0.67
CA LEU A 41 9.63 -7.77 -0.21
C LEU A 41 10.33 -8.12 -1.54
N LYS A 42 10.99 -7.14 -2.16
CA LYS A 42 11.65 -7.31 -3.46
C LYS A 42 12.90 -8.19 -3.39
N THR A 43 13.64 -8.13 -2.29
CA THR A 43 14.87 -8.92 -2.09
C THR A 43 14.62 -10.31 -1.51
N GLN A 44 13.37 -10.60 -1.13
CA GLN A 44 12.95 -11.87 -0.52
C GLN A 44 13.76 -12.25 0.73
N ASN A 45 14.26 -11.26 1.47
CA ASN A 45 15.17 -11.50 2.59
C ASN A 45 14.39 -11.76 3.89
N LYS A 46 14.34 -13.02 4.32
CA LYS A 46 13.60 -13.50 5.52
C LYS A 46 14.06 -12.86 6.85
N SER A 47 15.29 -12.35 6.95
CA SER A 47 15.82 -11.84 8.23
C SER A 47 15.58 -10.35 8.47
N GLN A 48 15.11 -9.61 7.46
CA GLN A 48 14.90 -8.16 7.56
C GLN A 48 13.54 -7.69 8.13
N PRO A 49 12.45 -8.48 8.20
CA PRO A 49 11.20 -8.00 8.79
C PRO A 49 11.33 -7.58 10.26
N SER A 50 12.09 -8.31 11.07
CA SER A 50 12.27 -8.01 12.50
C SER A 50 13.02 -6.70 12.74
N SER A 51 14.05 -6.40 11.95
CA SER A 51 14.77 -5.12 12.06
C SER A 51 13.92 -3.95 11.56
N TRP A 52 13.05 -4.19 10.57
CA TRP A 52 12.08 -3.20 10.12
C TRP A 52 11.04 -2.87 11.21
N PHE A 53 10.46 -3.88 11.88
CA PHE A 53 9.51 -3.66 12.99
C PHE A 53 10.14 -2.80 14.09
N THR A 54 11.38 -3.12 14.48
CA THR A 54 12.14 -2.34 15.47
C THR A 54 12.25 -0.87 15.06
N ARG A 55 12.64 -0.60 13.80
CA ARG A 55 12.72 0.77 13.27
C ARG A 55 11.39 1.51 13.27
N VAL A 56 10.28 0.83 12.95
CA VAL A 56 8.94 1.45 13.01
C VAL A 56 8.57 1.82 14.45
N HIS A 57 8.94 1.00 15.43
CA HIS A 57 8.71 1.31 16.84
C HIS A 57 9.50 2.53 17.31
N GLU A 58 10.73 2.69 16.83
CA GLU A 58 11.61 3.83 17.12
C GLU A 58 11.20 5.12 16.39
N SER A 59 10.45 5.03 15.29
CA SER A 59 10.15 6.16 14.39
C SER A 59 9.12 7.17 14.92
N GLY A 60 8.52 6.92 16.08
CA GLY A 60 7.61 7.85 16.76
C GLY A 60 6.14 7.84 16.31
N SER A 61 5.80 7.39 15.10
CA SER A 61 4.42 7.42 14.55
C SER A 61 3.52 6.36 15.19
N ALA A 62 2.43 6.79 15.84
CA ALA A 62 1.47 5.88 16.47
C ALA A 62 0.72 5.02 15.44
N GLU A 63 0.39 5.59 14.29
CA GLU A 63 -0.30 4.96 13.18
C GLU A 63 0.53 3.82 12.61
N LEU A 64 1.81 4.09 12.30
CA LEU A 64 2.70 3.08 11.75
C LEU A 64 3.01 1.98 12.77
N ARG A 65 3.16 2.32 14.06
CA ARG A 65 3.30 1.33 15.12
C ARG A 65 2.11 0.39 15.23
N ARG A 66 0.87 0.90 15.11
CA ARG A 66 -0.33 0.04 15.12
C ARG A 66 -0.32 -0.93 13.94
N VAL A 67 0.07 -0.46 12.76
CA VAL A 67 0.20 -1.32 11.57
C VAL A 67 1.29 -2.37 11.77
N ALA A 68 2.47 -1.97 12.24
CA ALA A 68 3.59 -2.86 12.51
C ALA A 68 3.23 -3.94 13.55
N ALA A 69 2.52 -3.60 14.63
CA ALA A 69 2.10 -4.56 15.64
C ALA A 69 1.17 -5.65 15.06
N GLY A 70 0.23 -5.28 14.18
CA GLY A 70 -0.60 -6.26 13.48
C GLY A 70 0.20 -7.16 12.54
N MET A 71 1.16 -6.57 11.81
CA MET A 71 2.06 -7.33 10.94
C MET A 71 2.99 -8.26 11.73
N GLU A 72 3.48 -7.83 12.89
CA GLU A 72 4.36 -8.63 13.75
C GLU A 72 3.62 -9.82 14.35
N ALA A 73 2.34 -9.65 14.72
CA ALA A 73 1.48 -10.77 15.13
C ALA A 73 1.35 -11.85 14.03
N ASP A 74 1.37 -11.44 12.76
CA ASP A 74 1.33 -12.32 11.58
C ASP A 74 2.71 -12.55 10.94
N ALA A 75 3.82 -12.33 11.66
CA ALA A 75 5.17 -12.34 11.10
C ALA A 75 5.52 -13.65 10.38
N ALA A 76 5.06 -14.80 10.86
CA ALA A 76 5.28 -16.09 10.21
C ALA A 76 4.64 -16.15 8.81
N ALA A 77 3.40 -15.66 8.68
CA ALA A 77 2.70 -15.60 7.40
C ALA A 77 3.39 -14.60 6.46
N ILE A 78 3.89 -13.48 6.97
CA ILE A 78 4.62 -12.48 6.18
C ILE A 78 5.94 -13.07 5.66
N CYS A 79 6.72 -13.75 6.50
CA CYS A 79 7.97 -14.39 6.10
C CYS A 79 7.77 -15.43 4.98
N GLU A 80 6.70 -16.21 5.08
CA GLU A 80 6.33 -17.18 4.04
C GLU A 80 5.82 -16.48 2.78
N ALA A 81 5.02 -15.42 2.90
CA ALA A 81 4.57 -14.62 1.76
C ALA A 81 5.74 -13.97 1.00
N ILE A 82 6.77 -13.50 1.71
CA ILE A 82 8.00 -12.93 1.13
C ILE A 82 8.76 -13.98 0.30
N SER A 83 8.71 -15.25 0.71
CA SER A 83 9.52 -16.31 0.12
C SER A 83 8.75 -17.17 -0.87
N SER A 84 7.43 -17.05 -0.87
CA SER A 84 6.54 -17.76 -1.77
C SER A 84 6.77 -17.32 -3.22
N ARG A 85 6.81 -18.31 -4.10
CA ARG A 85 6.80 -18.09 -5.56
C ARG A 85 5.41 -17.65 -6.06
N TRP A 86 4.37 -17.89 -5.28
CA TRP A 86 2.98 -17.62 -5.63
C TRP A 86 2.49 -16.36 -4.93
N SER A 87 1.84 -15.46 -5.67
CA SER A 87 1.20 -14.26 -5.15
C SER A 87 -0.31 -14.35 -5.30
N ASN A 88 -1.05 -13.75 -4.36
CA ASN A 88 -2.51 -13.66 -4.44
C ASN A 88 -3.00 -12.54 -5.38
N GLY A 89 -2.10 -11.86 -6.09
CA GLY A 89 -2.43 -10.64 -6.86
C GLY A 89 -3.49 -10.84 -7.95
N VAL A 90 -3.50 -11.99 -8.64
CA VAL A 90 -4.53 -12.28 -9.66
C VAL A 90 -5.90 -12.49 -9.01
N VAL A 91 -5.94 -13.22 -7.89
CA VAL A 91 -7.18 -13.48 -7.13
C VAL A 91 -7.73 -12.17 -6.57
N GLU A 92 -6.87 -11.37 -5.94
CA GLU A 92 -7.21 -10.04 -5.43
C GLU A 92 -7.68 -9.09 -6.54
N GLY A 93 -7.06 -9.16 -7.73
CA GLY A 93 -7.50 -8.41 -8.90
C GLY A 93 -8.93 -8.76 -9.33
N HIS A 94 -9.28 -10.04 -9.35
CA HIS A 94 -10.65 -10.49 -9.63
C HIS A 94 -11.63 -10.03 -8.55
N VAL A 95 -11.26 -10.17 -7.27
CA VAL A 95 -12.07 -9.69 -6.14
C VAL A 95 -12.29 -8.18 -6.23
N ASN A 96 -11.25 -7.41 -6.57
CA ASN A 96 -11.34 -5.96 -6.72
C ASN A 96 -12.24 -5.57 -7.89
N ARG A 97 -12.15 -6.26 -9.04
CA ARG A 97 -13.04 -6.07 -10.19
C ARG A 97 -14.51 -6.31 -9.81
N LEU A 98 -14.78 -7.39 -9.07
CA LEU A 98 -16.13 -7.70 -8.59
C LEU A 98 -16.64 -6.64 -7.61
N LYS A 99 -15.81 -6.20 -6.67
CA LYS A 99 -16.13 -5.09 -5.74
C LYS A 99 -16.46 -3.79 -6.50
N MET A 100 -15.69 -3.47 -7.53
CA MET A 100 -15.96 -2.31 -8.40
C MET A 100 -17.29 -2.42 -9.14
N LEU A 101 -17.57 -3.56 -9.77
CA LEU A 101 -18.84 -3.80 -10.46
C LEU A 101 -20.02 -3.65 -9.50
N LYS A 102 -19.92 -4.25 -8.31
CA LYS A 102 -20.91 -4.10 -7.24
C LYS A 102 -21.10 -2.63 -6.85
N CYS A 103 -20.01 -1.88 -6.64
CA CYS A 103 -20.06 -0.46 -6.28
C CYS A 103 -20.76 0.40 -7.36
N GLN A 104 -20.50 0.12 -8.65
CA GLN A 104 -21.18 0.80 -9.77
C GLN A 104 -22.69 0.48 -9.82
N MET A 105 -23.09 -0.73 -9.45
CA MET A 105 -24.50 -1.13 -9.45
C MET A 105 -25.31 -0.42 -8.35
N TYR A 106 -24.76 -0.26 -7.14
CA TYR A 106 -25.45 0.47 -6.07
C TYR A 106 -25.55 1.98 -6.36
N GLY A 107 -24.53 2.59 -6.96
CA GLY A 107 -24.58 4.01 -7.36
C GLY A 107 -25.65 4.30 -8.42
N ARG A 108 -25.94 3.34 -9.30
CA ARG A 108 -26.99 3.47 -10.35
C ARG A 108 -28.40 3.11 -9.88
N ALA A 109 -28.53 2.36 -8.79
CA ALA A 109 -29.83 2.02 -8.20
C ALA A 109 -30.44 3.20 -7.43
N MET A 110 -29.60 4.05 -6.82
CA MET A 110 -30.04 5.26 -6.10
C MET A 110 -30.56 6.37 -7.04
N GLU A 111 -30.14 6.39 -8.30
CA GLU A 111 -30.49 7.44 -9.26
C GLU A 111 -31.88 7.26 -9.90
N ARG A 112 -32.53 6.09 -9.70
CA ARG A 112 -33.84 5.77 -10.30
C ARG A 112 -35.03 5.90 -9.34
N SER A 113 -34.82 6.23 -8.07
CA SER A 113 -35.90 6.38 -7.08
C SER A 113 -36.35 7.81 -6.80
N SER A 114 -35.81 8.81 -7.51
CA SER A 114 -36.13 10.25 -7.33
C SER A 114 -36.95 10.87 -8.46
N HIS A 115 -37.50 10.03 -9.36
CA HIS A 115 -38.50 10.43 -10.35
C HIS A 115 -39.72 9.53 -10.23
N GLN A 116 -40.51 9.76 -9.19
CA GLN A 116 -41.92 9.39 -9.11
C GLN A 116 -42.66 10.40 -8.25
#